data_AF-A0A2V8PZH1-F1
#
_entry.id   AF-A0A2V8PZH1-F1
#
_cell.length_a   1.000
_cell.length_b   1.000
_cell.length_c   1.000
_cell.angle_alpha   90.00
_cell.angle_beta   90.00
_cell.angle_gamma   90.00
#
_symmetry.space_group_name_H-M   'P 1'
#
loop_
_entity.id
_entity.type
_entity.pdbx_description
1 polymer ?
#
loop_
_entity_poly.entity_id
_entity_poly.type
_entity_poly.pdbx_seq_one_letter_code
_entity_poly.pdbx_strand_id
1 'polypeptide(L)'
;MVSKAIYAAWFGIHFFLVTAVCLAGIFSLIAKSSTILPSACEKSAREAELIVSWLLAKQAVASNPIRQGIATYLHAAGIQAGYSFFAPNVPSQHRLTLELFYDDGRV
;
A
#
# COMPACT_ATOMS: atom_id res chain seq x y z
N MET A 1 15.32 30.25 9.94
CA MET A 1 13.88 29.93 9.80
C MET A 1 13.60 29.00 8.63
N VAL A 2 14.21 29.23 7.46
CA VAL A 2 14.06 28.39 6.25
C VAL A 2 14.37 26.90 6.47
N SER A 3 15.43 26.57 7.22
CA SER A 3 15.79 25.17 7.51
C SER A 3 14.69 24.40 8.23
N LYS A 4 14.03 25.01 9.23
CA LYS A 4 12.92 24.39 9.97
C LYS A 4 11.71 24.13 9.07
N ALA A 5 11.41 25.04 8.15
CA ALA A 5 10.33 24.88 7.18
C ALA A 5 10.62 23.74 6.20
N ILE A 6 11.86 23.60 5.75
CA ILE A 6 12.29 22.49 4.89
C ILE A 6 12.14 21.15 5.60
N TYR A 7 12.57 21.03 6.87
CA TYR A 7 12.38 19.81 7.64
C TYR A 7 10.89 19.48 7.85
N ALA A 8 10.07 20.49 8.14
CA ALA A 8 8.63 20.30 8.29
C ALA A 8 7.97 19.85 6.98
N ALA A 9 8.40 20.38 5.83
CA ALA A 9 7.93 19.95 4.53
C ALA A 9 8.32 18.49 4.23
N TRP A 10 9.58 18.11 4.49
CA TRP A 10 10.04 16.73 4.33
C TRP A 10 9.31 15.76 5.27
N PHE A 11 9.08 16.16 6.52
CA PHE A 11 8.27 15.41 7.47
C PHE A 11 6.84 15.24 6.94
N GLY A 12 6.20 16.31 6.47
CA GLY A 12 4.87 16.25 5.87
C GLY A 12 4.80 15.30 4.67
N ILE A 13 5.77 15.40 3.74
CA ILE A 13 5.86 14.52 2.57
C ILE A 13 6.02 13.06 2.99
N HIS A 14 6.90 12.78 3.95
CA HIS A 14 7.12 11.43 4.46
C HIS A 14 5.83 10.83 5.04
N PHE A 15 5.16 11.54 5.95
CA PHE A 15 3.92 11.08 6.58
C PHE A 15 2.78 10.95 5.58
N PHE A 16 2.72 11.84 4.59
CA PHE A 16 1.77 11.75 3.50
C PHE A 16 1.97 10.46 2.68
N LEU A 17 3.21 10.14 2.31
CA LEU A 17 3.54 8.91 1.58
C LEU A 17 3.22 7.65 2.40
N VAL A 18 3.55 7.64 3.69
CA VAL A 18 3.17 6.55 4.62
C VAL A 18 1.65 6.36 4.63
N THR A 19 0.90 7.45 4.81
CA THR A 19 -0.56 7.42 4.83
C THR A 19 -1.13 6.89 3.52
N ALA A 20 -0.62 7.36 2.38
CA ALA A 20 -1.06 6.90 1.06
C ALA A 20 -0.79 5.40 0.87
N VAL A 21 0.38 4.89 1.28
CA VAL A 21 0.67 3.45 1.18
C VAL A 21 -0.25 2.62 2.09
N CYS A 22 -0.52 3.07 3.31
CA CYS A 22 -1.45 2.40 4.23
C CYS A 22 -2.88 2.36 3.67
N LEU A 23 -3.38 3.49 3.17
CA LEU A 23 -4.71 3.59 2.55
C LEU A 23 -4.81 2.68 1.32
N ALA A 24 -3.77 2.62 0.48
CA ALA A 24 -3.75 1.72 -0.67
C ALA A 24 -3.94 0.26 -0.25
N GLY A 25 -3.28 -0.16 0.84
CA GLY A 25 -3.41 -1.51 1.38
C GLY A 25 -4.80 -1.79 1.92
N ILE A 26 -5.36 -0.87 2.71
CA ILE A 26 -6.71 -0.98 3.26
C ILE A 26 -7.75 -1.08 2.14
N PHE A 27 -7.72 -0.17 1.17
CA PHE A 27 -8.67 -0.19 0.07
C PHE A 27 -8.57 -1.45 -0.78
N SER A 28 -7.36 -1.96 -1.02
CA SER A 28 -7.17 -3.24 -1.72
C SER A 28 -7.78 -4.43 -0.95
N LEU A 29 -7.70 -4.45 0.37
CA LEU A 29 -8.31 -5.50 1.21
C LEU A 29 -9.84 -5.43 1.18
N ILE A 30 -10.40 -4.22 1.27
CA ILE A 30 -11.84 -3.99 1.22
C ILE A 30 -12.39 -4.35 -0.17
N ALA A 31 -11.71 -3.92 -1.23
CA ALA A 31 -12.11 -4.18 -2.61
C ALA A 31 -12.06 -5.66 -2.99
N LYS A 32 -11.27 -6.47 -2.28
CA LYS A 32 -11.18 -7.94 -2.45
C LYS A 32 -12.12 -8.72 -1.52
N SER A 33 -13.04 -8.04 -0.83
CA SER A 33 -13.99 -8.63 0.13
C SER A 33 -13.31 -9.44 1.24
N SER A 34 -12.03 -9.19 1.51
CA SER A 34 -11.25 -9.92 2.54
C SER A 34 -11.50 -9.37 3.95
N THR A 35 -12.63 -8.67 4.15
CA THR A 35 -13.00 -7.97 5.39
C THR A 35 -14.47 -8.22 5.71
N ILE A 36 -14.88 -7.93 6.95
CA ILE A 36 -16.28 -8.06 7.41
C ILE A 36 -17.19 -6.93 6.87
N LEU A 37 -16.65 -6.01 6.05
CA LEU A 37 -17.41 -4.86 5.55
C LEU A 37 -18.50 -5.28 4.54
N PRO A 38 -19.63 -4.55 4.49
CA PRO A 38 -20.69 -4.81 3.51
C PRO A 38 -20.17 -4.64 2.08
N SER A 39 -20.69 -5.45 1.15
CA SER A 39 -20.34 -5.41 -0.28
C SER A 39 -20.59 -4.05 -0.94
N ALA A 40 -21.48 -3.22 -0.37
CA ALA A 40 -21.68 -1.84 -0.80
C ALA A 40 -20.39 -0.99 -0.72
N CYS A 41 -19.45 -1.34 0.16
CA CYS A 41 -18.19 -0.62 0.34
C CYS A 41 -17.14 -0.96 -0.74
N GLU A 42 -17.28 -2.09 -1.44
CA GLU A 42 -16.29 -2.57 -2.42
C GLU A 42 -16.12 -1.60 -3.58
N LYS A 43 -17.24 -1.05 -4.11
CA LYS A 43 -17.20 -0.11 -5.23
C LYS A 43 -16.42 1.15 -4.87
N SER A 44 -16.73 1.75 -3.72
CA SER A 44 -16.05 2.93 -3.22
C SER A 44 -14.59 2.64 -2.86
N ALA A 45 -14.30 1.47 -2.30
CA ALA A 45 -12.93 1.04 -2.01
C ALA A 45 -12.11 0.88 -3.29
N ARG A 46 -12.70 0.34 -4.36
CA ARG A 46 -12.01 0.18 -5.65
C ARG A 46 -11.70 1.51 -6.31
N GLU A 47 -12.62 2.46 -6.26
CA GLU A 47 -12.36 3.84 -6.72
C GLU A 47 -11.24 4.50 -5.90
N ALA A 48 -11.28 4.36 -4.57
CA ALA A 48 -10.26 4.89 -3.68
C ALA A 48 -8.88 4.22 -3.91
N GLU A 49 -8.83 2.91 -4.14
CA GLU A 49 -7.61 2.17 -4.49
C GLU A 49 -6.97 2.71 -5.77
N LEU A 50 -7.79 3.02 -6.79
CA LEU A 50 -7.30 3.59 -8.05
C LEU A 50 -6.70 4.99 -7.85
N ILE A 51 -7.37 5.85 -7.10
CA ILE A 51 -6.90 7.21 -6.78
C ILE A 51 -5.56 7.15 -6.03
N VAL A 52 -5.48 6.32 -5.00
CA VAL A 52 -4.26 6.19 -4.20
C VAL A 52 -3.14 5.52 -5.00
N SER A 53 -3.46 4.57 -5.87
CA SER A 53 -2.48 3.94 -6.77
C SER A 53 -1.93 4.93 -7.80
N TRP A 54 -2.77 5.83 -8.31
CA TRP A 54 -2.34 6.92 -9.17
C TRP A 54 -1.41 7.89 -8.43
N LEU A 55 -1.77 8.28 -7.21
CA LEU A 55 -0.97 9.16 -6.36
C LEU A 55 0.43 8.60 -6.07
N LEU A 56 0.55 7.28 -5.89
CA LEU A 56 1.83 6.59 -5.70
C LEU A 56 2.58 6.31 -7.02
N ALA A 57 2.12 6.89 -8.13
CA ALA A 57 2.63 6.64 -9.48
C ALA A 57 2.67 5.15 -9.88
N LYS A 58 1.87 4.29 -9.24
CA LYS A 58 1.86 2.85 -9.53
C LYS A 58 1.34 2.54 -10.93
N GLN A 59 0.46 3.40 -11.46
CA GLN A 59 -0.11 3.28 -12.81
C GLN A 59 0.87 3.75 -13.91
N ALA A 60 1.97 4.43 -13.55
CA ALA A 60 2.98 4.84 -14.53
C ALA A 60 3.84 3.65 -14.98
N VAL A 61 4.38 3.74 -16.20
CA VAL A 61 5.31 2.73 -16.74
C VAL A 61 6.53 2.60 -15.83
N ALA A 62 7.09 1.39 -15.72
CA ALA A 62 8.20 1.11 -14.81
C ALA A 62 9.48 1.92 -15.09
N SER A 63 9.67 2.39 -16.32
CA SER A 63 10.76 3.28 -16.74
C SER A 63 10.52 4.74 -16.39
N ASN A 64 9.36 5.11 -15.83
CA ASN A 64 9.07 6.49 -15.48
C ASN A 64 9.95 6.93 -14.29
N PRO A 65 10.73 8.02 -14.43
CA PRO A 65 11.67 8.46 -13.40
C PRO A 65 10.98 8.87 -12.10
N ILE A 66 9.75 9.40 -12.17
CA ILE A 66 8.96 9.77 -10.99
C ILE A 66 8.57 8.51 -10.21
N ARG A 67 8.08 7.47 -10.90
CA ARG A 67 7.73 6.19 -10.28
C ARG A 67 8.96 5.53 -9.66
N GLN A 68 10.11 5.57 -10.34
CA GLN A 68 11.36 5.03 -9.82
C GLN A 68 11.85 5.81 -8.60
N GLY A 69 11.77 7.14 -8.61
CA GLY A 69 12.13 7.99 -7.48
C GLY A 69 11.27 7.72 -6.26
N ILE A 70 9.95 7.69 -6.43
CA ILE A 70 9.00 7.34 -5.35
C ILE A 70 9.29 5.93 -4.85
N ALA A 71 9.43 4.93 -5.73
CA ALA A 71 9.71 3.55 -5.34
C ALA A 71 11.02 3.41 -4.56
N THR A 72 12.07 4.12 -4.99
CA THR A 72 13.38 4.11 -4.34
C THR A 72 13.30 4.77 -2.96
N TYR A 73 12.62 5.91 -2.86
CA TYR A 73 12.41 6.56 -1.57
C TYR A 73 11.60 5.69 -0.61
N LEU A 74 10.47 5.12 -1.06
CA LEU A 74 9.65 4.22 -0.26
C LEU A 74 10.44 2.99 0.20
N HIS A 75 11.33 2.46 -0.64
CA HIS A 75 12.24 1.37 -0.28
C HIS A 75 13.22 1.79 0.81
N ALA A 76 13.96 2.87 0.58
CA ALA A 76 14.97 3.39 1.50
C ALA A 76 14.38 3.80 2.86
N ALA A 77 13.17 4.35 2.85
CA ALA A 77 12.45 4.79 4.03
C ALA A 77 11.71 3.64 4.75
N GLY A 78 11.75 2.41 4.23
CA GLY A 78 11.06 1.26 4.82
C GLY A 78 9.52 1.32 4.75
N ILE A 79 8.98 2.13 3.85
CA ILE A 79 7.52 2.32 3.64
C ILE A 79 6.97 1.26 2.67
N GLN A 80 7.83 0.43 2.07
CA GLN A 80 7.44 -0.57 1.08
C GLN A 80 6.49 -1.63 1.66
N ALA A 81 5.27 -1.63 1.13
CA ALA A 81 4.16 -2.49 1.46
C ALA A 81 3.66 -2.24 2.89
N GLY A 82 2.47 -1.63 2.99
CA GLY A 82 1.82 -1.38 4.28
C GLY A 82 1.93 -2.62 5.14
N TYR A 83 2.38 -2.43 6.38
CA TYR A 83 2.53 -3.43 7.43
C TYR A 83 1.49 -4.53 7.26
N SER A 84 1.83 -5.52 6.45
CA SER A 84 1.03 -6.72 6.29
C SER A 84 1.46 -7.55 7.47
N PHE A 85 0.90 -7.18 8.64
CA PHE A 85 0.86 -7.98 9.84
C PHE A 85 2.18 -8.68 10.20
N PHE A 86 3.31 -7.96 10.28
CA PHE A 86 4.64 -8.46 10.71
C PHE A 86 5.58 -9.11 9.67
N ALA A 87 5.55 -8.73 8.38
CA ALA A 87 6.60 -9.17 7.46
C ALA A 87 7.72 -8.11 7.28
N PRO A 88 8.93 -8.30 7.84
CA PRO A 88 10.09 -7.50 7.44
C PRO A 88 10.38 -7.70 5.95
N ASN A 89 10.92 -6.66 5.30
CA ASN A 89 11.34 -6.70 3.90
C ASN A 89 12.62 -7.56 3.77
N VAL A 90 12.44 -8.89 3.78
CA VAL A 90 13.55 -9.84 3.57
C VAL A 90 13.65 -10.14 2.06
N PRO A 91 14.85 -10.04 1.44
CA PRO A 91 15.05 -10.24 0.00
C PRO A 91 14.59 -11.60 -0.56
N SER A 92 14.30 -12.57 0.31
CA SER A 92 13.79 -13.90 0.01
C SER A 92 12.46 -14.13 0.73
N GLN A 93 11.37 -13.56 0.21
CA GLN A 93 10.04 -13.80 0.79
C GLN A 93 9.63 -15.27 0.65
N HIS A 94 9.12 -15.86 1.73
CA HIS A 94 8.41 -17.14 1.71
C HIS A 94 6.97 -16.86 2.14
N ARG A 95 6.00 -17.15 1.27
CA ARG A 95 4.58 -16.94 1.53
C ARG A 95 4.02 -18.17 2.22
N LEU A 96 3.57 -18.03 3.46
CA LEU A 96 2.76 -19.05 4.12
C LEU A 96 1.28 -18.74 3.82
N THR A 97 0.59 -19.64 3.12
CA THR A 97 -0.85 -19.54 2.89
C THR A 97 -1.53 -20.59 3.76
N LEU A 98 -2.42 -20.16 4.65
CA LEU A 98 -3.26 -21.03 5.47
C LEU A 98 -4.65 -21.07 4.84
N GLU A 99 -5.08 -22.24 4.39
CA GLU A 99 -6.37 -22.49 3.76
C GLU A 99 -7.17 -23.48 4.63
N LEU A 100 -8.46 -23.23 4.80
CA LEU A 100 -9.36 -24.09 5.59
C LEU A 100 -10.24 -24.89 4.64
N PHE A 101 -10.05 -26.21 4.63
CA PHE A 101 -10.82 -27.12 3.79
C PHE A 101 -12.04 -27.63 4.53
N TYR A 102 -13.21 -27.45 3.94
CA TYR A 102 -14.46 -28.06 4.40
C TYR A 102 -14.72 -29.37 3.66
N ASP A 103 -15.47 -30.29 4.29
CA ASP A 103 -15.82 -31.60 3.70
C ASP A 103 -16.62 -31.49 2.39
N ASP A 104 -17.23 -30.34 2.12
CA ASP A 104 -17.96 -30.05 0.88
C ASP A 104 -17.06 -29.51 -0.25
N GLY A 105 -15.73 -29.55 -0.07
CA GLY A 105 -14.74 -29.17 -1.07
C GLY A 105 -14.53 -27.67 -1.21
N ARG A 106 -15.08 -26.86 -0.30
CA ARG A 106 -14.85 -25.41 -0.25
C ARG A 106 -13.55 -25.09 0.48
N VAL A 107 -12.89 -24.04 0.01
CA VAL A 107 -11.65 -23.45 0.57
C VAL A 107 -11.94 -22.02 1.00
#